data_AF-A0A645AKY7-F1
#
_entry.id   AF-A0A645AKY7-F1
#
_cell.length_a   1.000
_cell.length_b   1.000
_cell.length_c   1.000
_cell.angle_alpha   90.00
_cell.angle_beta   90.00
_cell.angle_gamma   90.00
#
_symmetry.space_group_name_H-M   'P 1'
#
loop_
_entity.id
_entity.type
_entity.pdbx_description
1 polymer ?
#
loop_
_entity_poly.entity_id
_entity_poly.type
_entity_poly.pdbx_seq_one_letter_code
_entity_poly.pdbx_strand_id
1 'polypeptide(L)'
;MYEINQVHHGVGEIFSQAFDFDGKECAPQYSRRVIGLSLQELKSIPLVIGVAAAPHKSIPVAAALKGHYLKAIILDEETASDVIGIFKGSQEKVN
;
A
#
# COMPACT_ATOMS: atom_id res chain seq x y z
N MET A 1 5.84 -13.81 -2.83
CA MET A 1 5.16 -12.69 -3.54
C MET A 1 3.96 -13.15 -4.37
N TYR A 2 4.13 -14.04 -5.37
CA TYR A 2 3.04 -14.49 -6.25
C TYR A 2 1.86 -15.14 -5.49
N GLU A 3 2.13 -15.95 -4.45
CA GLU A 3 1.07 -16.66 -3.70
C GLU A 3 0.18 -15.71 -2.87
N ILE A 4 0.75 -14.62 -2.32
CA ILE A 4 0.00 -13.66 -1.51
C ILE A 4 -1.01 -12.88 -2.37
N ASN A 5 -0.61 -12.51 -3.59
CA ASN A 5 -1.47 -11.76 -4.50
C ASN A 5 -2.62 -12.61 -5.08
N GLN A 6 -2.40 -13.91 -5.31
CA GLN A 6 -3.39 -14.80 -5.95
C GLN A 6 -4.38 -15.41 -4.96
N VAL A 7 -3.92 -15.83 -3.77
CA VAL A 7 -4.78 -16.57 -2.81
C VAL A 7 -5.39 -15.65 -1.76
N HIS A 8 -4.75 -14.51 -1.47
CA HIS A 8 -5.13 -13.63 -0.36
C HIS A 8 -5.45 -12.19 -0.79
N HIS A 9 -5.60 -11.94 -2.10
CA HIS A 9 -5.88 -10.62 -2.67
C HIS A 9 -4.87 -9.53 -2.26
N GLY A 10 -3.65 -9.92 -1.92
CA GLY A 10 -2.59 -8.98 -1.59
C GLY A 10 -2.23 -8.12 -2.79
N VAL A 11 -1.93 -6.85 -2.52
CA VAL A 11 -1.48 -5.90 -3.54
C VAL A 11 -0.16 -5.25 -3.18
N GLY A 12 0.23 -5.30 -1.91
CA GLY A 12 1.43 -4.67 -1.40
C GLY A 12 1.84 -5.21 -0.04
N GLU A 13 3.01 -4.78 0.41
CA GLU A 13 3.50 -5.02 1.76
C GLU A 13 4.33 -3.83 2.25
N ILE A 14 4.38 -3.65 3.57
CA ILE A 14 5.34 -2.78 4.27
C ILE A 14 6.02 -3.65 5.31
N PHE A 15 7.36 -3.70 5.33
CA PHE A 15 8.13 -4.55 6.25
C PHE A 15 7.63 -6.01 6.31
N SER A 16 7.34 -6.59 5.14
CA SER A 16 6.79 -7.94 4.98
C SER A 16 5.43 -8.17 5.64
N GLN A 17 4.70 -7.10 5.96
CA GLN A 17 3.30 -7.15 6.36
C GLN A 17 2.42 -6.86 5.14
N ALA A 18 1.74 -7.89 4.64
CA ALA A 18 0.93 -7.80 3.42
C ALA A 18 -0.45 -7.16 3.66
N PHE A 19 -0.97 -6.46 2.65
CA PHE A 19 -2.30 -5.87 2.66
C PHE A 19 -3.00 -5.92 1.29
N ASP A 20 -4.32 -5.83 1.31
CA ASP A 20 -5.20 -5.86 0.14
C ASP A 20 -5.48 -4.46 -0.46
N PHE A 21 -6.33 -4.38 -1.50
CA PHE A 21 -6.71 -3.12 -2.19
C PHE A 21 -7.38 -2.07 -1.30
N ASP A 22 -8.00 -2.48 -0.20
CA ASP A 22 -8.61 -1.58 0.78
C ASP A 22 -7.62 -1.18 1.89
N GLY A 23 -6.39 -1.69 1.80
CA GLY A 23 -5.36 -1.51 2.80
C GLY A 23 -5.60 -2.33 4.06
N LYS A 24 -6.42 -3.39 4.02
CA LYS A 24 -6.58 -4.31 5.17
C LYS A 24 -5.48 -5.36 5.15
N GLU A 25 -5.00 -5.76 6.33
CA GLU A 25 -4.02 -6.84 6.45
C GLU A 25 -4.54 -8.11 5.77
N CYS A 26 -3.67 -8.77 4.99
CA CYS A 26 -3.98 -10.04 4.35
C CYS A 26 -2.88 -11.06 4.61
N ALA A 27 -3.18 -12.34 4.36
CA ALA A 27 -2.25 -13.44 4.51
C ALA A 27 -1.51 -13.51 5.89
N PRO A 28 -2.22 -13.36 7.03
CA PRO A 28 -1.60 -13.18 8.35
C PRO A 28 -0.75 -14.37 8.81
N GLN A 29 -0.92 -15.56 8.22
CA GLN A 29 -0.07 -16.71 8.49
C GLN A 29 1.39 -16.52 8.04
N TYR A 30 1.64 -15.60 7.11
CA TYR A 30 3.00 -15.20 6.70
C TYR A 30 3.48 -14.02 7.56
N SER A 31 2.66 -12.97 7.71
CA SER A 31 2.98 -11.77 8.50
C SER A 31 3.33 -12.10 9.95
N ARG A 32 2.66 -13.08 10.58
CA ARG A 32 2.96 -13.54 11.95
C ARG A 32 4.35 -14.16 12.16
N ARG A 33 5.05 -14.54 11.08
CA ARG A 33 6.40 -15.12 11.16
C ARG A 33 7.48 -14.05 11.06
N VAL A 34 7.11 -12.82 10.74
CA VAL A 34 8.02 -11.69 10.62
C VAL A 34 8.36 -11.17 12.01
N ILE A 35 9.65 -11.05 12.32
CA ILE A 35 10.13 -10.30 13.48
C ILE A 35 10.34 -8.85 13.02
N GLY A 36 9.41 -7.96 13.36
CA GLY A 36 9.41 -6.57 12.91
C GLY A 36 8.13 -5.83 13.30
N LEU A 37 7.97 -4.60 12.81
CA LEU A 37 6.77 -3.79 13.06
C LEU A 37 5.56 -4.38 12.34
N SER A 38 4.46 -4.54 13.06
CA SER A 38 3.14 -4.80 12.47
C SER A 38 2.57 -3.55 11.80
N LEU A 39 1.62 -3.74 10.88
CA LEU A 39 0.85 -2.65 10.27
C LEU A 39 0.11 -1.80 11.32
N GLN A 40 -0.33 -2.42 12.41
CA GLN A 40 -1.03 -1.72 13.49
C GLN A 40 -0.08 -0.87 14.33
N GLU A 41 1.13 -1.35 14.63
CA GLU A 41 2.15 -0.56 15.32
C GLU A 41 2.57 0.65 14.48
N LEU A 42 2.70 0.51 13.15
CA LEU A 42 2.97 1.64 12.26
C LEU A 42 1.95 2.78 12.42
N LYS A 43 0.67 2.47 12.70
CA LYS A 43 -0.37 3.49 12.94
C LYS A 43 -0.09 4.35 14.17
N SER A 44 0.53 3.78 15.20
CA SER A 44 0.86 4.48 16.44
C SER A 44 2.10 5.38 16.35
N ILE A 45 2.96 5.16 15.35
CA ILE A 45 4.18 5.95 15.17
C ILE A 45 3.81 7.37 14.71
N PRO A 46 4.30 8.43 15.39
CA PRO A 46 3.92 9.81 15.10
C PRO A 46 4.18 10.24 13.65
N LEU A 47 5.25 9.71 13.03
CA LEU A 47 5.61 10.00 11.66
C LEU A 47 6.13 8.74 10.96
N VAL A 48 5.44 8.31 9.92
CA VAL A 48 5.88 7.23 9.01
C VAL A 48 5.95 7.81 7.61
N ILE A 49 7.16 7.78 7.03
CA ILE A 49 7.42 8.29 5.68
C ILE A 49 7.57 7.10 4.74
N GLY A 50 6.67 6.97 3.78
CA GLY A 50 6.78 5.99 2.70
C GLY A 50 7.55 6.56 1.52
N VAL A 51 8.40 5.76 0.88
CA VAL A 51 9.12 6.14 -0.34
C VAL A 51 8.87 5.06 -1.39
N ALA A 52 8.36 5.44 -2.56
CA ALA A 52 8.11 4.52 -3.67
C ALA A 52 8.25 5.23 -5.01
N ALA A 53 8.60 4.47 -6.05
CA ALA A 53 8.74 4.94 -7.41
C ALA A 53 8.41 3.78 -8.38
N ALA A 54 8.10 4.13 -9.63
CA ALA A 54 7.62 3.27 -10.71
C ALA A 54 6.11 2.92 -10.72
N PRO A 55 5.46 2.88 -11.91
CA PRO A 55 4.01 2.71 -12.08
C PRO A 55 3.38 1.49 -11.39
N HIS A 56 4.09 0.36 -11.37
CA HIS A 56 3.59 -0.86 -10.73
C HIS A 56 3.45 -0.73 -9.19
N LYS A 57 3.96 0.36 -8.60
CA LYS A 57 3.80 0.68 -7.17
C LYS A 57 2.53 1.48 -6.86
N SER A 58 1.87 2.05 -7.86
CA SER A 58 0.73 2.97 -7.66
C SER A 58 -0.42 2.33 -6.88
N ILE A 59 -0.80 1.08 -7.20
CA ILE A 59 -1.83 0.33 -6.47
C ILE A 59 -1.39 0.04 -5.01
N PRO A 60 -0.24 -0.58 -4.74
CA PRO A 60 0.23 -0.78 -3.36
C PRO A 60 0.31 0.52 -2.54
N VAL A 61 0.76 1.62 -3.14
CA VAL A 61 0.84 2.92 -2.47
C VAL A 61 -0.56 3.44 -2.13
N ALA A 62 -1.50 3.41 -3.08
CA ALA A 62 -2.87 3.82 -2.83
C ALA A 62 -3.54 2.96 -1.73
N ALA A 63 -3.32 1.66 -1.74
CA ALA A 63 -3.79 0.74 -0.70
C ALA A 63 -3.16 1.03 0.68
N ALA A 64 -1.85 1.28 0.75
CA ALA A 64 -1.18 1.65 1.99
C ALA A 64 -1.70 2.98 2.59
N LEU A 65 -2.05 3.93 1.73
CA LEU A 65 -2.67 5.20 2.09
C LEU A 65 -4.09 5.01 2.62
N LYS A 66 -4.93 4.20 1.96
CA LYS A 66 -6.26 3.80 2.45
C LYS A 66 -6.18 3.09 3.80
N GLY A 67 -5.16 2.26 3.99
CA GLY A 67 -4.87 1.57 5.24
C GLY A 67 -4.36 2.49 6.37
N HIS A 68 -4.08 3.77 6.09
CA HIS A 68 -3.53 4.76 7.02
C HIS A 68 -2.19 4.36 7.67
N TYR A 69 -1.36 3.60 6.95
CA TYR A 69 -0.06 3.16 7.45
C TYR A 69 0.99 4.28 7.37
N LEU A 70 0.90 5.12 6.35
CA LEU A 70 1.84 6.21 6.05
C LEU A 70 1.25 7.56 6.48
N LYS A 71 2.10 8.46 6.99
CA LYS A 71 1.74 9.84 7.38
C LYS A 71 2.33 10.88 6.44
N ALA A 72 3.43 10.56 5.78
CA ALA A 72 3.99 11.30 4.66
C ALA A 72 4.44 10.32 3.57
N ILE A 73 4.50 10.79 2.33
CA ILE A 73 4.96 10.00 1.18
C ILE A 73 5.90 10.81 0.31
N ILE A 74 6.87 10.12 -0.29
CA ILE A 74 7.74 10.63 -1.35
C ILE A 74 7.56 9.70 -2.55
N LEU A 75 7.13 10.27 -3.66
CA LEU A 75 6.87 9.56 -4.92
C LEU A 75 7.55 10.29 -6.09
N ASP A 76 7.87 9.56 -7.16
CA ASP A 76 8.13 10.19 -8.45
C ASP A 76 6.81 10.74 -9.06
N GLU A 77 6.93 11.60 -10.06
CA GLU A 77 5.79 12.31 -10.66
C GLU A 77 4.76 11.34 -11.28
N GLU A 78 5.25 10.29 -11.94
CA GLU A 78 4.41 9.28 -12.58
C GLU A 78 3.59 8.48 -11.53
N THR A 79 4.24 7.92 -10.50
CA THR A 79 3.54 7.19 -9.43
C THR A 79 2.58 8.10 -8.66
N ALA A 80 2.96 9.36 -8.42
CA ALA A 80 2.09 10.33 -7.75
C ALA A 80 0.80 10.60 -8.55
N SER A 81 0.94 10.79 -9.86
CA SER A 81 -0.19 11.05 -10.77
C SER A 81 -1.16 9.87 -10.81
N ASP A 82 -0.64 8.65 -10.93
CA ASP A 82 -1.44 7.42 -10.90
C ASP A 82 -2.19 7.25 -9.58
N VAL A 83 -1.52 7.46 -8.44
CA VAL A 83 -2.14 7.36 -7.11
C VAL A 83 -3.29 8.36 -6.98
N ILE A 84 -3.10 9.61 -7.43
CA ILE A 84 -4.16 10.62 -7.46
C ILE A 84 -5.33 10.15 -8.34
N GLY A 85 -5.05 9.57 -9.51
CA GLY A 85 -6.06 9.00 -10.41
C GLY A 85 -6.89 7.89 -9.75
N ILE A 86 -6.24 7.00 -8.99
CA ILE A 86 -6.89 5.94 -8.21
C ILE A 86 -7.86 6.55 -7.17
N PHE A 87 -7.46 7.60 -6.45
CA PHE A 87 -8.30 8.24 -5.44
C PHE A 87 -9.46 9.06 -6.02
N LYS A 88 -9.26 9.70 -7.18
CA LYS A 88 -10.32 10.45 -7.89
C LYS A 88 -11.35 9.53 -8.55
N GLY A 89 -11.07 8.23 -8.65
CA GLY A 89 -11.98 7.23 -9.22
C GLY A 89 -12.26 7.51 -10.70
N SER A 90 -11.28 7.25 -11.57
CA SER A 90 -11.44 7.25 -13.04
C SER A 90 -12.31 8.38 -13.62
N GLN A 91 -12.20 9.61 -13.09
CA GLN A 91 -12.78 10.80 -13.71
C GLN A 91 -11.84 11.29 -14.82
N GLU A 92 -11.85 10.58 -15.96
CA GLU A 92 -11.46 11.08 -17.29
C GLU A 92 -11.86 10.07 -18.39
N LYS A 93 -13.18 9.95 -18.60
CA LYS A 93 -13.74 9.92 -19.95
C LYS A 93 -14.63 11.13 -20.10
N VAL A 94 -14.03 12.31 -20.28
CA VAL A 94 -14.78 13.50 -20.67
C VAL A 94 -14.05 14.18 -21.82
N ASN A 95 -14.67 14.06 -22.99
CA ASN A 95 -14.43 14.68 -24.30
C ASN A 95 -13.15 14.35 -25.06
#